data_AF-A0A5N0THW1-F1
#
_entry.id   AF-A0A5N0THW1-F1
#
_cell.length_a   1.000
_cell.length_b   1.000
_cell.length_c   1.000
_cell.angle_alpha   90.00
_cell.angle_beta   90.00
_cell.angle_gamma   90.00
#
_symmetry.space_group_name_H-M   'P 1'
#
loop_
_entity.id
_entity.type
_entity.pdbx_description
1 polymer ?
#
loop_
_entity_poly.entity_id
_entity_poly.type
_entity_poly.pdbx_seq_one_letter_code
_entity_poly.pdbx_strand_id
1 'polypeptide(L)'
;MSEERAIYRVDRAAPDSLEAFKSRPCALPFHDPGYTAPKPSEIDALIQLAGWSQVETAKIAGVNFKAGKGSTTVRKWRTPVDSSEHRGIPYAAWRIMLAAAGVVTIDPADYTRDQLMRVAE
;
A
#
# COMPACT_ATOMS: atom_id res chain seq x y z
N MET A 1 -16.10 -9.10 -38.97
CA MET A 1 -16.25 -8.63 -37.58
C MET A 1 -14.97 -8.99 -36.86
N SER A 2 -13.93 -8.17 -37.01
CA SER A 2 -12.65 -8.40 -36.35
C SER A 2 -12.73 -7.84 -34.94
N GLU A 3 -12.71 -8.70 -33.94
CA GLU A 3 -12.58 -8.26 -32.55
C GLU A 3 -11.14 -7.80 -32.33
N GLU A 4 -10.94 -6.48 -32.25
CA GLU A 4 -9.74 -5.90 -31.65
C GLU A 4 -9.73 -6.29 -30.18
N ARG A 5 -8.89 -7.27 -29.84
CA ARG A 5 -8.57 -7.58 -28.45
C ARG A 5 -7.79 -6.40 -27.89
N ALA A 6 -8.47 -5.54 -27.14
CA ALA A 6 -7.84 -4.53 -26.33
C ALA A 6 -6.76 -5.20 -25.46
N ILE A 7 -5.50 -4.87 -25.72
CA ILE A 7 -4.38 -5.28 -24.89
C ILE A 7 -4.52 -4.48 -23.59
N TYR A 8 -5.23 -5.03 -22.62
CA TYR A 8 -5.19 -4.50 -21.26
C TYR A 8 -3.77 -4.72 -20.75
N ARG A 9 -3.00 -3.63 -20.62
CA ARG A 9 -1.78 -3.62 -19.80
C ARG A 9 -2.23 -4.08 -18.41
N VAL A 10 -1.89 -5.31 -18.07
CA VAL A 10 -2.04 -5.83 -16.71
C VAL A 10 -1.12 -4.99 -15.84
N ASP A 11 -1.69 -3.96 -15.23
CA ASP A 11 -1.13 -3.32 -14.05
C ASP A 11 -0.68 -4.44 -13.13
N ARG A 12 0.64 -4.56 -12.85
CA ARG A 12 1.26 -5.69 -12.15
C ARG A 12 0.30 -6.29 -11.11
N ALA A 13 -0.21 -7.49 -11.39
CA ALA A 13 -1.15 -8.22 -10.55
C ALA A 13 -0.78 -8.09 -9.08
N ALA A 14 -1.74 -7.85 -8.18
CA ALA A 14 -1.47 -7.59 -6.77
C ALA A 14 -0.55 -8.68 -6.17
N PRO A 15 0.35 -8.34 -5.23
CA PRO A 15 1.26 -9.32 -4.64
C PRO A 15 0.48 -10.49 -4.01
N ASP A 16 1.00 -11.70 -4.18
CA ASP A 16 0.43 -12.95 -3.67
C ASP A 16 1.09 -13.43 -2.37
N SER A 17 2.10 -12.71 -1.88
CA SER A 17 2.81 -12.99 -0.63
C SER A 17 3.37 -11.71 0.01
N LEU A 18 3.59 -11.74 1.33
CA LEU A 18 4.20 -10.62 2.06
C LEU A 18 5.65 -10.35 1.61
N GLU A 19 6.39 -11.38 1.22
CA GLU A 19 7.74 -11.23 0.67
C GLU A 19 7.70 -10.51 -0.70
N ALA A 20 6.72 -10.80 -1.56
CA ALA A 20 6.56 -10.11 -2.83
C ALA A 20 6.33 -8.59 -2.66
N PHE A 21 5.72 -8.16 -1.53
CA PHE A 21 5.55 -6.74 -1.24
C PHE A 21 6.87 -5.99 -1.04
N LYS A 22 7.94 -6.65 -0.56
CA LYS A 22 9.23 -5.98 -0.27
C LYS A 22 9.85 -5.34 -1.51
N SER A 23 9.57 -5.90 -2.68
CA SER A 23 10.07 -5.43 -3.98
C SER A 23 9.14 -4.44 -4.69
N ARG A 24 8.02 -4.05 -4.07
CA ARG A 24 7.04 -3.17 -4.70
C ARG A 24 7.42 -1.69 -4.58
N PRO A 25 7.13 -0.89 -5.61
CA PRO A 25 7.24 0.57 -5.55
C PRO A 25 6.54 1.19 -4.33
N CYS A 26 5.39 0.64 -3.93
CA CYS A 26 4.65 1.13 -2.77
C CYS A 26 5.26 0.74 -1.41
N ALA A 27 6.25 -0.15 -1.37
CA ALA A 27 6.98 -0.48 -0.15
C ALA A 27 8.26 0.36 0.04
N LEU A 28 8.65 1.15 -0.95
CA LEU A 28 9.81 2.03 -0.88
C LEU A 28 9.57 3.21 0.08
N PRO A 29 10.64 3.81 0.64
CA PRO A 29 10.53 5.05 1.41
C PRO A 29 9.94 6.20 0.58
N PHE A 30 9.24 7.14 1.23
CA PHE A 30 8.57 8.25 0.53
C PHE A 30 9.48 9.13 -0.34
N HIS A 31 10.76 9.26 0.04
CA HIS A 31 11.74 10.07 -0.69
C HIS A 31 12.45 9.30 -1.82
N ASP A 32 12.20 8.00 -1.94
CA ASP A 32 12.73 7.21 -3.05
C ASP A 32 12.03 7.64 -4.36
N PRO A 33 12.77 7.96 -5.43
CA PRO A 33 12.17 8.39 -6.70
C PRO A 33 11.31 7.31 -7.38
N GLY A 34 11.52 6.04 -7.04
CA GLY A 34 10.72 4.90 -7.48
C GLY A 34 9.45 4.67 -6.65
N TYR A 35 9.25 5.42 -5.55
CA TYR A 35 8.06 5.26 -4.72
C TYR A 35 6.79 5.66 -5.47
N THR A 36 5.77 4.81 -5.38
CA THR A 36 4.41 5.11 -5.85
C THR A 36 3.40 4.76 -4.78
N ALA A 37 2.39 5.61 -4.56
CA ALA A 37 1.32 5.30 -3.63
C ALA A 37 0.63 3.96 -3.98
N PRO A 38 0.23 3.16 -2.97
CA PRO A 38 -0.35 1.85 -3.22
C PRO A 38 -1.70 1.96 -3.91
N LYS A 39 -1.97 1.01 -4.80
CA LYS A 39 -3.29 0.87 -5.43
C LYS A 39 -4.29 0.22 -4.48
N PRO A 40 -5.61 0.43 -4.66
CA PRO A 40 -6.64 -0.24 -3.86
C PRO A 40 -6.48 -1.77 -3.78
N SER A 41 -6.06 -2.41 -4.88
CA SER A 41 -5.79 -3.84 -4.95
C SER A 41 -4.57 -4.27 -4.12
N GLU A 42 -3.54 -3.44 -4.02
CA GLU A 42 -2.36 -3.71 -3.18
C GLU A 42 -2.72 -3.56 -1.70
N ILE A 43 -3.57 -2.61 -1.35
CA ILE A 43 -4.08 -2.44 0.03
C ILE A 43 -4.92 -3.67 0.43
N ASP A 44 -5.82 -4.13 -0.43
CA ASP A 44 -6.65 -5.30 -0.15
C ASP A 44 -5.80 -6.59 -0.07
N ALA A 45 -4.83 -6.77 -0.98
CA ALA A 45 -3.91 -7.90 -0.92
C ALA A 45 -3.10 -7.96 0.38
N LEU A 46 -2.56 -6.82 0.85
CA LEU A 46 -1.83 -6.79 2.13
C LEU A 46 -2.74 -7.22 3.30
N ILE A 47 -3.97 -6.68 3.36
CA ILE A 47 -4.94 -6.99 4.41
C ILE A 47 -5.30 -8.48 4.40
N GLN A 48 -5.53 -9.06 3.22
CA GLN A 48 -5.84 -10.48 3.06
C GLN A 48 -4.66 -11.37 3.47
N LEU A 49 -3.45 -11.06 2.98
CA LEU A 49 -2.25 -11.85 3.26
C LEU A 49 -1.82 -11.78 4.72
N ALA A 50 -2.03 -10.63 5.37
CA ALA A 50 -1.78 -10.48 6.80
C ALA A 50 -2.92 -11.05 7.68
N GLY A 51 -4.02 -11.50 7.07
CA GLY A 51 -5.16 -12.10 7.77
C GLY A 51 -5.98 -11.11 8.60
N TRP A 52 -5.95 -9.81 8.26
CA TRP A 52 -6.61 -8.78 9.05
C TRP A 52 -8.05 -8.54 8.64
N SER A 53 -8.91 -8.35 9.63
CA SER A 53 -10.21 -7.73 9.45
C SER A 53 -10.09 -6.23 9.16
N GLN A 54 -11.19 -5.62 8.70
CA GLN A 54 -11.25 -4.17 8.50
C GLN A 54 -11.09 -3.39 9.83
N VAL A 55 -11.54 -3.97 10.95
CA VAL A 55 -11.40 -3.37 12.28
C VAL A 55 -9.95 -3.42 12.75
N GLU A 56 -9.27 -4.55 12.59
CA GLU A 56 -7.85 -4.68 12.92
C GLU A 56 -6.99 -3.75 12.07
N THR A 57 -7.26 -3.70 10.77
CA THR A 57 -6.60 -2.75 9.86
C THR A 57 -6.76 -1.31 10.35
N ALA A 58 -7.96 -0.93 10.78
CA ALA A 58 -8.23 0.41 11.28
C ALA A 58 -7.48 0.71 12.60
N LYS A 59 -7.39 -0.27 13.50
CA LYS A 59 -6.61 -0.17 14.75
C LYS A 59 -5.12 0.01 14.45
N ILE A 60 -4.57 -0.80 13.54
CA ILE A 60 -3.17 -0.73 13.11
C ILE A 60 -2.87 0.64 12.50
N ALA A 61 -3.71 1.09 11.57
CA ALA A 61 -3.51 2.35 10.86
C ALA A 61 -3.88 3.60 11.68
N GLY A 62 -4.41 3.46 12.89
CA GLY A 62 -4.82 4.58 13.75
C GLY A 62 -6.00 5.38 13.21
N VAL A 63 -6.98 4.73 12.55
CA VAL A 63 -8.16 5.40 11.99
C VAL A 63 -9.45 4.95 12.65
N ASN A 64 -10.49 5.79 12.58
CA ASN A 64 -11.78 5.52 13.18
C ASN A 64 -12.44 4.23 12.64
N PHE A 65 -13.09 3.50 13.54
CA PHE A 65 -13.91 2.32 13.22
C PHE A 65 -15.14 2.24 14.12
N LYS A 66 -16.11 1.43 13.71
CA LYS A 66 -17.29 1.06 14.50
C LYS A 66 -17.27 -0.44 14.74
N ALA A 67 -17.40 -0.86 16.01
CA ALA A 67 -17.50 -2.28 16.35
C ALA A 67 -18.65 -2.93 15.58
N GLY A 68 -18.40 -4.11 14.97
CA GLY A 68 -19.35 -4.83 14.13
C GLY A 68 -19.65 -4.23 12.75
N LYS A 69 -19.19 -3.01 12.43
CA LYS A 69 -19.42 -2.35 11.13
C LYS A 69 -18.14 -2.04 10.34
N GLY A 70 -16.97 -2.13 10.96
CA GLY A 70 -15.68 -1.87 10.32
C GLY A 70 -15.33 -0.38 10.24
N SER A 71 -14.52 -0.02 9.24
CA SER A 71 -14.02 1.35 9.05
C SER A 71 -14.33 1.85 7.65
N THR A 72 -15.09 2.95 7.58
CA THR A 72 -15.36 3.64 6.31
C THR A 72 -14.06 4.09 5.66
N THR A 73 -13.09 4.58 6.42
CA THR A 73 -11.79 5.00 5.90
C THR A 73 -11.07 3.86 5.20
N VAL A 74 -10.96 2.68 5.85
CA VAL A 74 -10.34 1.49 5.24
C VAL A 74 -11.15 0.99 4.03
N ARG A 75 -12.48 1.13 4.05
CA ARG A 75 -13.32 0.81 2.88
C ARG A 75 -12.95 1.69 1.68
N LYS A 76 -12.81 3.00 1.90
CA LYS A 76 -12.50 3.99 0.86
C LYS A 76 -11.11 3.80 0.26
N TRP A 77 -10.13 3.38 1.08
CA TRP A 77 -8.79 3.02 0.61
C TRP A 77 -8.79 1.87 -0.40
N ARG A 78 -9.66 0.88 -0.19
CA ARG A 78 -9.81 -0.30 -1.06
C ARG A 78 -10.82 -0.11 -2.20
N THR A 79 -11.51 1.03 -2.22
CA THR A 79 -12.50 1.31 -3.26
C THR A 79 -11.76 1.62 -4.58
N PRO A 80 -12.24 1.11 -5.73
CA PRO A 80 -11.66 1.40 -7.05
C PRO A 80 -11.48 2.90 -7.32
N VAL A 81 -10.38 3.27 -7.98
CA VAL A 81 -9.95 4.67 -8.17
C VAL A 81 -10.92 5.53 -8.98
N ASP A 82 -11.77 4.90 -9.79
CA ASP A 82 -12.83 5.52 -10.61
C ASP A 82 -14.11 5.83 -9.80
N SER A 83 -14.24 5.31 -8.59
CA SER A 83 -15.36 5.59 -7.71
C SER A 83 -15.22 6.95 -7.00
N SER A 84 -16.33 7.70 -6.90
CA SER A 84 -16.39 8.94 -6.11
C SER A 84 -16.10 8.75 -4.61
N GLU A 85 -16.26 7.52 -4.11
CA GLU A 85 -15.98 7.15 -2.73
C GLU A 85 -14.50 6.83 -2.49
N HIS A 86 -13.69 6.69 -3.53
CA HIS A 86 -12.26 6.38 -3.40
C HIS A 86 -11.52 7.48 -2.63
N ARG A 87 -10.64 7.07 -1.73
CA ARG A 87 -9.66 7.96 -1.09
C ARG A 87 -8.33 7.23 -1.04
N GLY A 88 -7.25 7.89 -1.42
CA GLY A 88 -5.90 7.34 -1.26
C GLY A 88 -5.55 7.15 0.22
N ILE A 89 -4.81 6.09 0.52
CA ILE A 89 -4.24 5.89 1.85
C ILE A 89 -3.06 6.87 2.07
N PRO A 90 -2.98 7.58 3.20
CA PRO A 90 -1.81 8.38 3.53
C PRO A 90 -0.55 7.52 3.67
N TYR A 91 0.61 8.04 3.24
CA TYR A 91 1.90 7.31 3.33
C TYR A 91 2.17 6.76 4.73
N ALA A 92 1.98 7.59 5.77
CA ALA A 92 2.23 7.17 7.15
C ALA A 92 1.37 5.96 7.57
N ALA A 93 0.08 5.96 7.24
CA ALA A 93 -0.81 4.84 7.53
C ALA A 93 -0.39 3.58 6.77
N TRP A 94 -0.03 3.72 5.50
CA TRP A 94 0.48 2.61 4.69
C TRP A 94 1.79 2.05 5.22
N ARG A 95 2.73 2.90 5.61
CA ARG A 95 4.04 2.49 6.15
C ARG A 95 3.88 1.73 7.47
N ILE A 96 2.98 2.18 8.34
CA ILE A 96 2.64 1.48 9.58
C ILE A 96 2.03 0.11 9.27
N MET A 97 1.12 0.01 8.30
CA MET A 97 0.56 -1.27 7.88
C MET A 97 1.62 -2.23 7.34
N LEU A 98 2.52 -1.77 6.47
CA LEU A 98 3.61 -2.59 5.96
C LEU A 98 4.55 -3.08 7.09
N ALA A 99 4.83 -2.21 8.07
CA ALA A 99 5.66 -2.57 9.22
C ALA A 99 4.97 -3.59 10.13
N ALA A 100 3.67 -3.41 10.40
CA ALA A 100 2.87 -4.36 11.18
C ALA A 100 2.75 -5.73 10.49
N ALA A 101 2.78 -5.76 9.15
CA ALA A 101 2.82 -6.99 8.37
C ALA A 101 4.22 -7.61 8.23
N GLY A 102 5.26 -6.97 8.79
CA GLY A 102 6.65 -7.45 8.69
C GLY A 102 7.27 -7.30 7.29
N VAL A 103 6.66 -6.52 6.39
CA VAL A 103 7.20 -6.27 5.05
C VAL A 103 8.41 -5.34 5.13
N VAL A 104 8.32 -4.31 5.97
CA VAL A 104 9.36 -3.27 6.10
C VAL A 104 9.67 -2.99 7.56
N THR A 105 10.85 -2.44 7.82
CA THR A 105 11.19 -1.84 9.10
C THR A 105 11.00 -0.32 9.04
N ILE A 106 10.80 0.30 10.21
CA ILE A 106 10.84 1.75 10.35
C ILE A 106 12.13 2.06 11.13
N ASP A 107 13.23 2.14 10.40
CA ASP A 107 14.54 2.51 10.96
C ASP A 107 14.82 3.99 10.63
N PRO A 108 15.18 4.84 11.61
CA PRO A 108 15.64 6.19 11.34
C PRO A 108 16.75 6.29 10.28
N ALA A 109 17.60 5.25 10.16
CA ALA A 109 18.66 5.19 9.15
C ALA A 109 18.13 5.19 7.71
N ASP A 110 16.89 4.74 7.48
CA ASP A 110 16.24 4.82 6.16
C ASP A 110 15.93 6.27 5.74
N TYR A 111 16.06 7.24 6.65
CA TYR A 111 15.67 8.63 6.44
C TYR A 111 16.79 9.64 6.72
N THR A 112 18.01 9.17 7.01
CA THR A 112 19.18 10.02 7.26
C THR A 112 19.99 10.28 5.99
N ARG A 113 20.74 11.39 6.01
CA ARG A 113 21.45 12.04 4.88
C ARG A 113 22.45 11.18 4.09
N ASP A 114 22.78 9.97 4.51
CA ASP A 114 23.86 9.18 3.90
C ASP A 114 23.53 8.61 2.51
N GLN A 115 22.27 8.68 2.07
CA GLN A 115 21.89 8.41 0.69
C GLN A 115 22.02 9.62 -0.26
N LEU A 116 22.24 10.83 0.25
CA LEU A 116 22.43 12.03 -0.59
C LEU A 116 23.89 12.30 -0.99
N MET A 117 24.86 11.58 -0.41
CA MET A 117 26.30 11.78 -0.67
C MET A 117 26.93 10.77 -1.63
N ARG A 118 26.21 9.75 -2.12
CA ARG A 118 26.79 8.69 -2.97
C ARG A 118 26.73 8.95 -4.48
N VAL A 119 26.49 10.20 -4.91
CA VAL A 119 26.49 10.59 -6.34
C VAL A 119 27.52 11.72 -6.60
N ALA A 120 28.44 11.96 -5.67
CA ALA A 120 29.50 12.95 -5.82
C ALA A 120 30.89 12.30 -5.75
N GLU A 121 31.18 11.38 -6.67
CA GLU A 121 32.54 10.97 -7.03
C GLU A 121 32.71 11.01 -8.55
#